data_AF-A0A1A5YA75-F1
#
_entry.id   AF-A0A1A5YA75-F1
#
_cell.length_a   1.000
_cell.length_b   1.000
_cell.length_c   1.000
_cell.angle_alpha   90.00
_cell.angle_beta   90.00
_cell.angle_gamma   90.00
#
_symmetry.space_group_name_H-M   'P 1'
#
loop_
_entity.id
_entity.type
_entity.pdbx_description
1 polymer ?
#
loop_
_entity_poly.entity_id
_entity_poly.type
_entity_poly.pdbx_seq_one_letter_code
_entity_poly.pdbx_strand_id
1 'polypeptide(L)' 'MPWERMLVLAFALGGVWLYDGMTLRRKMSKREKYVYGAIMVLSLYMGIDYAVNADWPDLFDIVGLLKPASDAIDKILRG' A
#
# COMPACT_ATOMS: atom_id res chain seq x y z
N MET A 1 -18.56 2.81 13.51
CA MET A 1 -19.41 2.50 12.34
C MET A 1 -18.53 2.56 11.09
N PRO A 2 -18.98 2.08 9.91
CA PRO A 2 -18.14 2.07 8.70
C PRO A 2 -17.79 3.49 8.20
N TRP A 3 -18.67 4.47 8.44
CA TRP A 3 -18.53 5.82 7.89
C TRP A 3 -17.42 6.66 8.54
N GLU A 4 -17.14 6.51 9.86
CA GLU A 4 -16.03 7.25 10.48
C GLU A 4 -14.68 6.80 9.90
N ARG A 5 -14.53 5.49 9.65
CA ARG A 5 -13.31 4.93 9.05
C ARG A 5 -13.12 5.43 7.61
N MET A 6 -14.20 5.49 6.82
CA MET A 6 -14.16 6.08 5.48
C MET A 6 -13.78 7.55 5.49
N LEU A 7 -14.25 8.33 6.49
CA LEU A 7 -13.86 9.74 6.63
C LEU A 7 -12.38 9.88 6.99
N VAL A 8 -11.88 9.11 7.96
CA VAL A 8 -10.44 9.13 8.31
C VAL A 8 -9.60 8.82 7.08
N LEU A 9 -10.00 7.85 6.27
CA LEU A 9 -9.33 7.51 5.01
C LEU A 9 -9.40 8.62 3.97
N ALA A 10 -10.58 9.22 3.77
CA ALA A 10 -10.75 10.31 2.84
C ALA A 10 -9.86 11.51 3.23
N PHE A 11 -9.77 11.85 4.51
CA PHE A 11 -8.90 12.92 4.99
C PHE A 11 -7.41 12.56 4.90
N ALA A 12 -7.02 11.34 5.27
CA ALA A 12 -5.63 10.91 5.26
C ALA A 12 -5.09 10.79 3.82
N LEU A 13 -5.72 9.97 2.97
CA LEU A 13 -5.29 9.78 1.58
C LEU A 13 -5.51 11.03 0.75
N GLY A 14 -6.62 11.73 0.95
CA GLY A 14 -6.91 12.99 0.28
C GLY A 14 -5.88 14.07 0.63
N GLY A 15 -5.50 14.17 1.90
CA GLY A 15 -4.47 15.10 2.37
C GLY A 15 -3.10 14.82 1.76
N VAL A 16 -2.67 13.56 1.73
CA VAL A 16 -1.43 13.14 1.09
C VAL A 16 -1.46 13.44 -0.41
N TRP A 17 -2.55 13.10 -1.11
CA TRP A 17 -2.70 13.38 -2.54
C TRP A 17 -2.64 14.87 -2.87
N LEU A 18 -3.30 15.71 -2.06
CA LEU A 18 -3.27 17.16 -2.21
C LEU A 18 -1.86 17.71 -1.98
N TYR A 19 -1.23 17.34 -0.87
CA TYR A 19 0.10 17.80 -0.52
C TYR A 19 1.15 17.39 -1.57
N ASP A 20 1.14 16.12 -1.99
CA ASP A 20 2.09 15.59 -2.97
C ASP A 20 1.83 16.15 -4.38
N GLY A 21 0.56 16.36 -4.72
CA GLY A 21 0.16 17.03 -5.96
C GLY A 21 0.73 18.44 -6.09
N MET A 22 0.76 19.18 -4.98
CA MET A 22 1.32 20.54 -4.92
C MET A 22 2.85 20.53 -4.84
N THR A 23 3.45 19.55 -4.15
CA THR A 23 4.86 19.64 -3.71
C THR A 23 5.81 18.77 -4.53
N LEU A 24 5.38 17.58 -4.95
CA LEU A 24 6.25 16.50 -5.47
C LEU A 24 6.05 16.24 -6.97
N ARG A 25 4.88 16.57 -7.53
CA ARG A 25 4.48 16.21 -8.90
C ARG A 25 5.45 16.67 -10.01
N ARG A 26 6.20 17.75 -9.78
CA ARG A 26 7.20 18.32 -10.70
C ARG A 26 8.65 17.94 -10.38
N LYS A 27 8.91 17.41 -9.17
CA LYS A 27 10.27 17.09 -8.70
C LYS A 27 10.67 15.63 -8.94
N MET A 28 9.70 14.77 -9.28
CA MET A 28 9.93 13.34 -9.49
C MET A 28 10.17 12.97 -10.95
N SER A 29 11.15 12.09 -11.16
CA SER A 29 11.41 11.38 -12.42
C SER A 29 10.26 10.43 -12.81
N LYS A 30 10.24 9.98 -14.07
CA LYS A 30 9.22 9.04 -14.56
C LYS A 30 9.19 7.74 -13.74
N ARG A 31 10.36 7.20 -13.36
CA ARG A 31 10.45 5.96 -12.58
C ARG A 31 9.89 6.13 -11.17
N GLU A 32 10.23 7.22 -10.50
CA GLU A 32 9.71 7.53 -9.16
C GLU A 32 8.18 7.70 -9.18
N LYS A 33 7.63 8.30 -10.24
CA LYS A 33 6.17 8.43 -10.40
C LYS A 33 5.46 7.09 -10.49
N TYR A 34 6.05 6.11 -11.18
CA TYR A 34 5.48 4.75 -11.23
C TYR A 34 5.54 4.05 -9.87
N VAL A 35 6.68 4.12 -9.18
CA VAL A 35 6.84 3.51 -7.85
C VAL A 35 5.88 4.14 -6.85
N TYR A 36 5.81 5.48 -6.84
CA TYR A 36 4.85 6.21 -6.02
C TYR A 36 3.40 5.83 -6.35
N GLY A 37 3.04 5.77 -7.64
CA GLY A 37 1.71 5.33 -8.06
C GLY A 37 1.36 3.94 -7.53
N ALA A 38 2.30 2.99 -7.60
CA ALA A 38 2.12 1.65 -7.05
C ALA A 38 1.90 1.66 -5.52
N ILE A 39 2.71 2.44 -4.78
CA ILE A 39 2.57 2.59 -3.33
C ILE A 39 1.22 3.23 -2.97
N MET A 40 0.77 4.23 -3.72
CA MET A 40 -0.51 4.90 -3.47
C MET A 40 -1.69 3.98 -3.74
N VAL A 41 -1.63 3.16 -4.78
CA VAL A 41 -2.67 2.15 -5.07
C VAL A 41 -2.74 1.09 -3.97
N LEU A 42 -1.58 0.59 -3.51
CA LEU A 42 -1.52 -0.36 -2.38
C LEU A 42 -2.08 0.25 -1.09
N SER A 43 -1.71 1.50 -0.80
CA SER A 43 -2.20 2.23 0.39
C SER A 43 -3.71 2.44 0.34
N LEU A 44 -4.25 2.76 -0.84
CA LEU A 44 -5.69 2.89 -1.05
C LEU A 44 -6.41 1.55 -0.86
N TYR A 45 -5.86 0.45 -1.39
CA TYR A 45 -6.42 -0.89 -1.21
C TYR A 45 -6.50 -1.27 0.28
N MET A 46 -5.38 -1.16 1.02
CA MET A 46 -5.36 -1.45 2.46
C MET A 46 -6.29 -0.54 3.25
N GLY A 47 -6.40 0.72 2.84
CA GLY A 47 -7.36 1.65 3.41
C GLY A 47 -8.80 1.20 3.23
N ILE A 48 -9.19 0.88 2.00
CA ILE A 48 -10.54 0.39 1.70
C ILE A 48 -10.84 -0.89 2.47
N ASP A 49 -9.88 -1.82 2.54
CA ASP A 49 -9.99 -3.05 3.32
C ASP A 49 -10.28 -2.76 4.80
N TYR A 50 -9.50 -1.88 5.43
CA TYR A 50 -9.72 -1.41 6.80
C TYR A 50 -11.09 -0.74 7.03
N ALA A 51 -11.54 0.07 6.07
CA ALA A 51 -12.81 0.80 6.18
C ALA A 51 -14.03 -0.10 6.02
N VAL A 52 -13.98 -1.01 5.05
CA VAL A 52 -15.09 -1.90 4.71
C VAL A 52 -15.15 -3.07 5.70
N ASN A 53 -14.04 -3.39 6.38
CA ASN A 53 -13.96 -4.49 7.34
C ASN A 53 -14.49 -5.80 6.73
N ALA A 54 -14.27 -5.97 5.42
CA ALA A 54 -14.60 -7.16 4.67
C ALA A 54 -13.46 -8.17 4.86
N ASP A 55 -13.78 -9.46 4.96
CA ASP A 55 -12.80 -10.56 4.91
C ASP A 55 -12.24 -10.71 3.48
N TRP A 56 -11.64 -9.66 2.93
CA TRP A 56 -10.85 -9.77 1.71
C TRP A 56 -9.50 -10.41 2.03
N PRO A 57 -8.83 -11.07 1.06
CA PRO A 57 -7.50 -11.59 1.27
C PRO A 57 -6.56 -10.46 1.68
N ASP A 58 -6.02 -10.55 2.89
CA ASP A 58 -5.12 -9.54 3.41
C ASP A 58 -3.83 -9.56 2.57
N LEU A 59 -3.19 -8.41 2.39
CA LEU A 59 -1.86 -8.34 1.77
C LEU A 59 -0.86 -9.22 2.53
N PHE A 60 -1.07 -9.44 3.83
CA PHE A 60 -0.31 -10.39 4.63
C PHE A 60 -0.44 -11.85 4.16
N ASP A 61 -1.58 -12.28 3.64
CA ASP A 61 -1.76 -13.63 3.10
C ASP A 61 -1.02 -13.79 1.76
N ILE A 62 -1.02 -12.73 0.94
CA ILE A 62 -0.25 -12.67 -0.30
C ILE A 62 1.27 -12.66 -0.02
N VAL A 63 1.71 -11.97 1.03
CA VAL A 63 3.11 -12.04 1.49
C VAL A 63 3.43 -13.41 2.09
N GLY A 64 2.46 -14.06 2.75
CA GLY A 64 2.55 -15.44 3.21
C GLY A 64 2.84 -16.44 2.08
N LEU A 65 2.34 -16.20 0.88
CA LEU A 65 2.66 -16.96 -0.34
C LEU A 65 4.11 -16.79 -0.82
N LEU A 66 4.81 -15.72 -0.42
CA LEU A 66 6.22 -15.47 -0.71
C LEU A 66 7.16 -16.05 0.36
N LYS A 67 6.62 -16.46 1.51
CA LYS A 67 7.36 -17.08 2.62
C LYS A 67 8.15 -18.35 2.20
N PRO A 68 7.62 -19.25 1.35
CA PRO A 68 8.38 -20.38 0.83
C PRO A 68 9.62 -19.96 0.02
N ALA A 69 9.55 -18.82 -0.69
CA ALA A 69 10.68 -18.28 -1.45
C ALA A 69 11.74 -17.66 -0.51
N SER A 70 11.30 -16.99 0.56
CA SER A 70 12.16 -16.53 1.64
C SER A 70 12.94 -17.68 2.27
N ASP A 71 12.25 -18.75 2.67
CA ASP A 71 12.86 -19.91 3.33
C ASP A 71 13.83 -20.65 2.39
N ALA A 72 13.53 -20.70 1.10
CA ALA A 72 14.43 -21.26 0.09
C ALA A 72 15.72 -20.44 -0.09
N ILE A 73 15.62 -19.11 -0.07
CA ILE A 73 16.79 -18.21 -0.15
C ILE A 73 17.65 -18.31 1.12
N ASP A 74 17.02 -18.36 2.30
CA ASP A 74 17.73 -18.45 3.58
C ASP A 74 18.48 -19.80 3.71
N LYS A 75 17.91 -20.88 3.15
CA LYS A 75 18.55 -22.20 3.07
C LYS A 75 19.75 -22.24 2.11
N ILE A 76 19.73 -21.46 1.02
CA ILE A 76 20.84 -21.36 0.07
C ILE A 76 21.98 -20.50 0.63
N LEU A 77 21.68 -19.48 1.45
CA LEU A 77 22.67 -18.59 2.03
C LEU A 77 23.35 -19.15 3.29
N ARG A 78 22.71 -20.09 3.99
CA ARG A 78 23.22 -20.68 5.25
C ARG A 78 23.67 -22.14 5.12
N GLY A 79 23.52 -22.76 3.95
CA GLY A 79 24.02 -24.11 3.63
C GLY A 79 25.27 -24.05 2.77
#